data_AF-N9P1C4-F1
#
_entry.id   AF-N9P1C4-F1
#
_cell.length_a   1.000
_cell.length_b   1.000
_cell.length_c   1.000
_cell.angle_alpha   90.00
_cell.angle_beta   90.00
_cell.angle_gamma   90.00
#
_symmetry.space_group_name_H-M   'P 1'
#
loop_
_entity.id
_entity.type
_entity.pdbx_description
1 polymer ?
#
loop_
_entity_poly.entity_id
_entity_poly.type
_entity_poly.pdbx_seq_one_letter_code
_entity_poly.pdbx_strand_id
1 'polypeptide(L)'
;MPDEYINTSKIKGDLVQAEDSNFFYGTSKSSYPFSLVIKILKALDQSYTPELLAQKYDFSIETLILWQQNILRLKQLKNRKNRPRFIINADKSQRILPHIETTEEKIVLEYFFKQLNQHSCDDIHILNSLHIFEMKANISHAGLIFNSAEVRLANRFLTGIYSLFPTKYWQIALPLKISQDKLTEKLQIKSIPYRMNSSLSNAFKLELVSQNNEKALTVLRYCMLVLLILCTPSQPRS
;
A
#
# COMPACT_ATOMS: atom_id res chain seq x y z
N MET A 1 -0.39 35.58 -2.80
CA MET A 1 -1.37 34.80 -2.01
C MET A 1 -0.67 34.40 -0.72
N PRO A 2 -1.24 34.62 0.46
CA PRO A 2 -0.56 34.32 1.71
C PRO A 2 -0.60 32.82 1.99
N ASP A 3 0.58 32.24 2.20
CA ASP A 3 0.77 30.88 2.69
C ASP A 3 0.11 30.73 4.07
N GLU A 4 -0.83 29.79 4.19
CA GLU A 4 -1.40 29.39 5.48
C GLU A 4 -0.30 28.78 6.34
N TYR A 5 0.19 29.58 7.28
CA TYR A 5 1.14 29.18 8.31
C TYR A 5 0.43 28.22 9.28
N ILE A 6 0.66 26.91 9.11
CA ILE A 6 0.18 25.92 10.08
C ILE A 6 0.98 26.14 11.37
N ASN A 7 0.30 26.64 12.40
CA ASN A 7 0.88 26.88 13.72
C ASN A 7 1.18 25.55 14.43
N THR A 8 2.41 25.04 14.25
CA THR A 8 2.91 23.80 14.86
C THR A 8 3.16 23.92 16.37
N SER A 9 3.08 25.13 16.94
CA SER A 9 3.28 25.34 18.38
C SER A 9 2.24 24.62 19.24
N LYS A 10 1.07 24.31 18.67
CA LYS A 10 0.00 23.55 19.34
C LYS A 10 0.28 22.04 19.42
N ILE A 11 1.27 21.53 18.69
CA ILE A 11 1.64 20.11 18.64
C ILE A 11 2.61 19.75 19.79
N LYS A 12 3.32 20.75 20.35
CA LYS A 12 4.33 20.53 21.40
C LYS A 12 3.77 20.27 22.81
N GLY A 13 2.47 20.44 23.03
CA GLY A 13 1.85 20.23 24.35
C GLY A 13 1.54 18.77 24.70
N ASP A 14 1.38 17.89 23.70
CA ASP A 14 0.88 16.52 23.88
C ASP A 14 1.94 15.44 23.64
N LEU A 15 3.22 15.81 23.49
CA LEU A 15 4.34 14.85 23.47
C LEU A 15 4.71 14.41 24.90
N VAL A 16 3.70 13.96 25.63
CA VAL A 16 3.88 13.17 26.86
C VAL A 16 3.99 11.72 26.43
N GLN A 17 5.23 11.23 26.47
CA GLN A 17 5.63 9.84 26.67
C GLN A 17 5.23 8.77 25.63
N ALA A 18 6.24 7.97 25.32
CA ALA A 18 6.27 6.91 24.32
C ALA A 18 5.51 5.64 24.74
N GLU A 19 4.20 5.75 25.03
CA GLU A 19 3.37 4.58 25.37
C GLU A 19 2.11 4.36 24.51
N ASP A 20 1.84 5.15 23.47
CA ASP A 20 0.71 4.86 22.55
C ASP A 20 0.99 5.25 21.08
N SER A 21 2.12 4.79 20.53
CA SER A 21 2.42 4.88 19.08
C SER A 21 1.60 3.89 18.23
N ASN A 22 0.38 3.55 18.67
CA ASN A 22 -0.48 2.57 18.03
C ASN A 22 -1.38 3.19 16.94
N PHE A 23 -0.76 3.87 15.97
CA PHE A 23 -1.47 4.52 14.88
C PHE A 23 -0.68 4.43 13.58
N PHE A 24 -1.37 4.59 12.45
CA PHE A 24 -0.71 4.75 11.16
C PHE A 24 -0.48 6.23 10.86
N TYR A 25 0.76 6.58 10.49
CA TYR A 25 1.07 7.91 9.97
C TYR A 25 0.22 8.24 8.74
N GLY A 26 -0.30 9.47 8.70
CA GLY A 26 -1.20 9.92 7.64
C GLY A 26 -2.67 9.77 7.99
N THR A 27 -2.98 9.13 9.12
CA THR A 27 -4.33 9.08 9.69
C THR A 27 -4.55 10.21 10.70
N SER A 28 -5.80 10.52 11.03
CA SER A 28 -6.11 11.59 11.99
C SER A 28 -5.54 11.33 13.39
N LYS A 29 -5.40 10.05 13.79
CA LYS A 29 -4.76 9.67 15.07
C LYS A 29 -3.28 10.08 15.14
N SER A 30 -2.60 10.19 14.01
CA SER A 30 -1.17 10.50 13.97
C SER A 30 -0.82 11.99 14.09
N SER A 31 -1.83 12.89 14.06
CA SER A 31 -1.65 14.34 13.92
C SER A 31 -0.96 14.81 12.62
N TYR A 32 -0.40 13.90 11.81
CA TYR A 32 0.19 14.20 10.52
C TYR A 32 -0.79 13.86 9.38
N PRO A 33 -1.21 14.83 8.56
CA PRO A 33 -2.11 14.56 7.45
C PRO A 33 -1.45 13.67 6.40
N PHE A 34 -2.21 12.78 5.74
CA PHE A 34 -1.67 11.90 4.71
C PHE A 34 -0.95 12.67 3.58
N SER A 35 -1.42 13.88 3.25
CA SER A 35 -0.78 14.72 2.22
C SER A 35 0.67 15.06 2.57
N LEU A 36 0.99 15.29 3.85
CA LEU A 36 2.35 15.52 4.34
C LEU A 36 3.16 14.23 4.33
N VAL A 37 2.61 13.13 4.85
CA VAL A 37 3.30 11.82 4.86
C VAL A 37 3.66 11.39 3.44
N ILE A 38 2.74 11.50 2.49
CA ILE A 38 2.99 11.20 1.08
C ILE A 38 4.08 12.10 0.49
N LYS A 39 4.11 13.39 0.82
CA LYS A 39 5.19 14.31 0.38
C LYS A 39 6.55 13.87 0.90
N ILE A 40 6.64 13.50 2.18
CA ILE A 40 7.87 13.00 2.81
C ILE A 40 8.31 11.70 2.16
N LEU A 41 7.42 10.71 2.04
CA LEU A 41 7.74 9.41 1.43
C LEU A 41 8.24 9.56 -0.02
N LYS A 42 7.62 10.44 -0.81
CA LYS A 42 8.09 10.76 -2.17
C LYS A 42 9.47 11.41 -2.18
N ALA A 43 9.76 12.30 -1.24
CA ALA A 43 11.08 12.93 -1.12
C ALA A 43 12.16 11.91 -0.71
N LEU A 44 11.86 11.03 0.25
CA LEU A 44 12.76 9.91 0.62
C LEU A 44 13.01 8.98 -0.57
N ASP A 45 11.98 8.64 -1.35
CA ASP A 45 12.12 7.81 -2.55
C ASP A 45 12.97 8.49 -3.66
N GLN A 46 13.05 9.82 -3.63
CA GLN A 46 13.87 10.67 -4.50
C GLN A 46 15.28 10.96 -3.92
N SER A 47 15.71 10.24 -2.88
CA SER A 47 17.05 10.33 -2.28
C SER A 47 17.32 11.60 -1.46
N TYR A 48 16.28 12.29 -0.97
CA TYR A 48 16.47 13.29 0.08
C TYR A 48 16.87 12.61 1.40
N THR A 49 17.73 13.26 2.19
CA THR A 49 18.21 12.69 3.45
C THR A 49 17.19 12.87 4.58
N PRO A 50 17.11 11.95 5.56
CA PRO A 50 16.23 12.07 6.71
C PRO A 50 16.44 13.38 7.50
N GLU A 51 17.69 13.85 7.64
CA GLU A 51 18.04 15.07 8.37
C GLU A 51 17.41 16.31 7.73
N LEU A 52 17.53 16.43 6.41
CA LEU A 52 16.97 17.56 5.65
C LEU A 52 15.44 17.59 5.76
N LEU A 53 14.80 16.42 5.71
CA LEU A 53 13.34 16.32 5.81
C LEU A 53 12.84 16.52 7.24
N ALA A 54 13.58 16.04 8.24
CA ALA A 54 13.29 16.26 9.66
C ALA A 54 13.27 17.76 9.97
N GLN A 55 14.29 18.50 9.52
CA GLN A 55 14.35 19.94 9.70
C GLN A 55 13.24 20.67 8.94
N LYS A 56 12.98 20.28 7.68
CA LYS A 56 12.00 20.95 6.83
C LYS A 56 10.55 20.79 7.31
N TYR A 57 10.22 19.64 7.86
CA TYR A 57 8.84 19.28 8.21
C TYR A 57 8.59 19.14 9.71
N ASP A 58 9.57 19.45 10.55
CA ASP A 58 9.51 19.26 12.02
C ASP A 58 9.05 17.84 12.38
N PHE A 59 9.77 16.84 11.86
CA PHE A 59 9.39 15.43 11.91
C PHE A 59 10.47 14.58 12.58
N SER A 60 10.08 13.48 13.24
CA SER A 60 11.01 12.56 13.90
C SER A 60 12.03 11.97 12.92
N ILE A 61 13.31 12.29 13.13
CA ILE A 61 14.42 11.76 12.31
C ILE A 61 14.50 10.24 12.37
N GLU A 62 14.28 9.63 13.53
CA GLU A 62 14.31 8.17 13.71
C GLU A 62 13.25 7.48 12.83
N THR A 63 12.05 8.06 12.79
CA THR A 63 10.96 7.57 11.93
C THR A 63 11.33 7.70 10.44
N LEU A 64 11.95 8.81 10.04
CA LEU A 64 12.37 9.03 8.66
C LEU A 64 13.51 8.08 8.24
N ILE A 65 14.46 7.80 9.12
CA ILE A 65 15.51 6.80 8.90
C ILE A 65 14.89 5.43 8.68
N LEU A 66 13.92 5.03 9.53
CA LEU A 66 13.22 3.77 9.39
C LEU A 66 12.51 3.66 8.03
N TRP A 67 11.74 4.69 7.64
CA TRP A 67 11.07 4.71 6.34
C TRP A 67 12.05 4.66 5.16
N GLN A 68 13.18 5.38 5.26
CA GLN A 68 14.21 5.34 4.24
C GLN A 68 14.82 3.93 4.10
N GLN A 69 15.13 3.28 5.22
CA GLN A 69 15.63 1.91 5.23
C GLN A 69 14.63 0.93 4.60
N ASN A 70 13.33 1.09 4.89
CA ASN A 70 12.28 0.29 4.27
C ASN A 70 12.20 0.51 2.76
N ILE A 71 12.26 1.77 2.30
CA ILE A 71 12.30 2.08 0.86
C ILE A 71 13.51 1.40 0.20
N LEU A 72 14.70 1.48 0.79
CA LEU A 72 15.91 0.85 0.28
C LEU A 72 15.79 -0.68 0.24
N ARG A 73 15.25 -1.30 1.30
CA ARG A 73 14.96 -2.74 1.36
C ARG A 73 14.05 -3.15 0.21
N LEU A 74 12.93 -2.44 0.02
CA LEU A 74 11.97 -2.72 -1.04
C LEU A 74 12.58 -2.57 -2.44
N LYS A 75 13.48 -1.60 -2.67
CA LYS A 75 14.21 -1.44 -3.94
C LYS A 75 15.13 -2.63 -4.24
N GLN A 76 15.68 -3.28 -3.22
CA GLN A 76 16.56 -4.45 -3.37
C GLN A 76 15.80 -5.75 -3.67
N LEU A 77 14.49 -5.78 -3.45
CA LEU A 77 13.69 -6.98 -3.64
C LEU A 77 13.53 -7.35 -5.12
N LYS A 78 13.94 -8.57 -5.47
CA LYS A 78 13.87 -9.11 -6.82
C LYS A 78 12.93 -10.30 -6.91
N ASN A 79 12.38 -10.53 -8.10
CA ASN A 79 11.61 -11.73 -8.39
C ASN A 79 12.54 -12.90 -8.78
N ARG A 80 11.95 -14.08 -9.04
CA ARG A 80 12.69 -15.29 -9.46
C ARG A 80 13.51 -15.12 -10.75
N LYS A 81 13.16 -14.13 -11.59
CA LYS A 81 13.90 -13.78 -12.81
C LYS A 81 14.96 -12.69 -12.57
N ASN A 82 15.33 -12.45 -11.30
CA ASN A 82 16.29 -11.43 -10.88
C ASN A 82 15.92 -10.00 -11.30
N ARG A 83 14.63 -9.71 -11.53
CA ARG A 83 14.14 -8.36 -11.88
C ARG A 83 13.58 -7.65 -10.65
N PRO A 84 13.75 -6.32 -10.52
CA PRO A 84 13.15 -5.55 -9.44
C PRO A 84 11.63 -5.76 -9.34
N ARG A 85 11.10 -5.96 -8.12
CA ARG A 85 9.66 -6.18 -7.90
C ARG A 85 8.87 -4.89 -7.76
N PHE A 86 9.50 -3.84 -7.25
CA PHE A 86 8.82 -2.60 -6.87
C PHE A 86 9.25 -1.37 -7.66
N ILE A 87 10.40 -1.42 -8.35
CA ILE A 87 10.93 -0.27 -9.09
C ILE A 87 10.13 -0.04 -10.37
N ILE A 88 9.49 1.12 -10.45
CA ILE A 88 8.68 1.55 -11.58
C ILE A 88 9.62 2.03 -12.69
N ASN A 89 9.46 1.48 -13.90
CA ASN A 89 10.27 1.82 -15.06
C ASN A 89 11.78 1.77 -14.72
N ALA A 90 12.28 0.59 -14.37
CA ALA A 90 13.67 0.40 -13.89
C ALA A 90 14.75 0.99 -14.81
N ASP A 91 14.46 1.11 -16.11
CA ASP A 91 15.37 1.70 -17.11
C ASP A 91 15.41 3.24 -17.06
N LYS A 92 14.40 3.89 -16.46
CA LYS A 92 14.23 5.36 -16.43
C LYS A 92 14.23 5.94 -15.02
N SER A 93 13.90 5.14 -14.01
CA SER A 93 13.75 5.58 -12.64
C SER A 93 14.10 4.48 -11.65
N GLN A 94 14.49 4.88 -10.44
CA GLN A 94 14.69 3.99 -9.29
C GLN A 94 13.58 4.17 -8.24
N ARG A 95 12.42 4.69 -8.65
CA ARG A 95 11.30 5.01 -7.75
C ARG A 95 10.43 3.79 -7.52
N ILE A 96 9.90 3.65 -6.31
CA ILE A 96 8.95 2.59 -5.97
C ILE A 96 7.52 3.11 -5.84
N LEU A 97 7.33 4.39 -5.50
CA LEU A 97 6.00 4.97 -5.33
C LEU A 97 5.43 5.46 -6.68
N PRO A 98 4.28 4.92 -7.15
CA PRO A 98 3.66 5.39 -8.39
C PRO A 98 3.10 6.80 -8.27
N HIS A 99 2.85 7.43 -9.40
CA HIS A 99 2.07 8.66 -9.43
C HIS A 99 0.58 8.33 -9.36
N ILE A 100 -0.18 9.13 -8.60
CA ILE A 100 -1.64 9.04 -8.55
C ILE A 100 -2.16 10.16 -9.44
N GLU A 101 -2.75 9.78 -10.56
CA GLU A 101 -3.03 10.70 -11.68
C GLU A 101 -4.51 11.05 -11.79
N THR A 102 -5.39 10.16 -11.34
CA THR A 102 -6.82 10.31 -11.56
C THR A 102 -7.56 10.78 -10.30
N THR A 103 -8.64 11.52 -10.50
CA THR A 103 -9.56 11.92 -9.40
C THR A 103 -10.13 10.71 -8.68
N GLU A 104 -10.44 9.64 -9.42
CA GLU A 104 -10.96 8.40 -8.84
C GLU A 104 -9.95 7.73 -7.90
N GLU A 105 -8.68 7.64 -8.29
CA GLU A 105 -7.63 7.10 -7.41
C GLU A 105 -7.42 7.98 -6.17
N LYS A 106 -7.56 9.31 -6.28
CA LYS A 106 -7.50 10.21 -5.11
C LYS A 106 -8.63 9.92 -4.12
N ILE A 107 -9.86 9.75 -4.61
CA ILE A 107 -11.02 9.40 -3.77
C ILE A 107 -10.80 8.05 -3.07
N VAL A 108 -10.29 7.05 -3.80
CA VAL A 108 -9.98 5.74 -3.21
C VAL A 108 -8.88 5.83 -2.16
N LEU A 109 -7.85 6.65 -2.38
CA LEU A 109 -6.77 6.89 -1.43
C LEU A 109 -7.26 7.56 -0.14
N GLU A 110 -8.12 8.57 -0.26
CA GLU A 110 -8.73 9.24 0.89
C GLU A 110 -9.60 8.28 1.71
N TYR A 111 -10.43 7.48 1.04
CA TYR A 111 -11.19 6.42 1.68
C TYR A 111 -10.28 5.45 2.43
N PHE A 112 -9.19 5.03 1.80
CA PHE A 112 -8.22 4.11 2.39
C PHE A 112 -7.65 4.62 3.71
N PHE A 113 -7.15 5.86 3.77
CA PHE A 113 -6.62 6.42 5.02
C PHE A 113 -7.71 6.63 6.08
N LYS A 114 -8.94 6.95 5.67
CA LYS A 114 -10.09 7.05 6.58
C LYS A 114 -10.40 5.70 7.24
N GLN A 115 -10.39 4.61 6.48
CA GLN A 115 -10.60 3.27 7.03
C GLN A 115 -9.41 2.82 7.87
N LEU A 116 -8.18 3.07 7.41
CA LEU A 116 -6.95 2.72 8.12
C LEU A 116 -6.89 3.35 9.52
N ASN A 117 -7.44 4.55 9.70
CA ASN A 117 -7.56 5.21 11.01
C ASN A 117 -8.32 4.39 12.06
N GLN A 118 -9.16 3.44 11.64
CA GLN A 118 -9.91 2.55 12.53
C GLN A 118 -9.07 1.38 13.06
N HIS A 119 -7.86 1.17 12.52
CA HIS A 119 -7.00 0.05 12.87
C HIS A 119 -5.79 0.49 13.69
N SER A 120 -5.21 -0.49 14.38
CA SER A 120 -3.93 -0.42 15.09
C SER A 120 -2.78 -0.69 14.11
N CYS A 121 -1.60 -0.09 14.31
CA CYS A 121 -0.42 -0.40 13.50
C CYS A 121 0.04 -1.85 13.63
N ASP A 122 -0.34 -2.51 14.73
CA ASP A 122 -0.04 -3.91 15.04
C ASP A 122 -1.19 -4.86 14.65
N ASP A 123 -2.17 -4.39 13.87
CA ASP A 123 -3.26 -5.23 13.38
C ASP A 123 -2.71 -6.43 12.59
N ILE A 124 -2.83 -7.61 13.19
CA ILE A 124 -2.26 -8.85 12.66
C ILE A 124 -2.82 -9.20 11.27
N HIS A 125 -4.05 -8.81 10.95
CA HIS A 125 -4.65 -9.08 9.64
C HIS A 125 -4.07 -8.16 8.57
N ILE A 126 -3.85 -6.88 8.89
CA ILE A 126 -3.16 -5.94 8.02
C ILE A 126 -1.71 -6.39 7.79
N LEU A 127 -0.98 -6.71 8.85
CA LEU A 127 0.42 -7.17 8.75
C LEU A 127 0.55 -8.46 7.93
N ASN A 128 -0.35 -9.44 8.14
CA ASN A 128 -0.40 -10.65 7.32
C ASN A 128 -0.66 -10.32 5.84
N SER A 129 -1.56 -9.38 5.56
CA SER A 129 -1.89 -8.99 4.18
C SER A 129 -0.73 -8.25 3.51
N LEU A 130 0.00 -7.44 4.26
CA LEU A 130 1.22 -6.78 3.81
C LEU A 130 2.31 -7.79 3.45
N HIS A 131 2.51 -8.81 4.29
CA HIS A 131 3.46 -9.89 4.00
C HIS A 131 3.10 -10.62 2.70
N ILE A 132 1.81 -10.95 2.51
CA ILE A 132 1.34 -11.60 1.27
C ILE A 132 1.54 -10.70 0.06
N PHE A 133 1.24 -9.40 0.19
CA PHE A 133 1.48 -8.42 -0.87
C PHE A 133 2.97 -8.34 -1.22
N GLU A 134 3.86 -8.23 -0.22
CA GLU A 134 5.30 -8.17 -0.44
C GLU A 134 5.81 -9.41 -1.17
N MET A 135 5.30 -10.60 -0.83
CA MET A 135 5.66 -11.85 -1.50
C MET A 135 5.20 -11.90 -2.96
N LYS A 136 3.98 -11.44 -3.26
CA LYS A 136 3.31 -11.70 -4.55
C LYS A 136 3.33 -10.53 -5.53
N ALA A 137 3.48 -9.30 -5.06
CA ALA A 137 3.43 -8.12 -5.91
C ALA A 137 4.57 -8.09 -6.95
N ASN A 138 4.24 -7.63 -8.15
CA ASN A 138 5.17 -7.48 -9.27
C ASN A 138 4.77 -6.25 -10.11
N ILE A 139 5.72 -5.50 -10.65
CA ILE A 139 5.49 -4.30 -11.48
C ILE A 139 4.56 -4.52 -12.68
N SER A 140 4.47 -5.76 -13.19
CA SER A 140 3.69 -6.07 -14.39
C SER A 140 2.17 -5.99 -14.20
N HIS A 141 1.68 -5.93 -12.96
CA HIS A 141 0.25 -5.97 -12.66
C HIS A 141 -0.11 -4.95 -11.57
N ALA A 142 -1.27 -4.29 -11.75
CA ALA A 142 -1.84 -3.39 -10.75
C ALA A 142 -2.45 -4.13 -9.54
N GLY A 143 -2.85 -5.39 -9.72
CA GLY A 143 -3.34 -6.29 -8.67
C GLY A 143 -2.41 -7.45 -8.35
N LEU A 144 -2.94 -8.45 -7.64
CA LEU A 144 -2.24 -9.66 -7.25
C LEU A 144 -2.79 -10.89 -8.01
N ILE A 145 -1.86 -11.74 -8.46
CA ILE A 145 -2.18 -13.01 -9.12
C ILE A 145 -1.94 -14.15 -8.13
N PHE A 146 -2.91 -15.05 -8.02
CA PHE A 146 -2.87 -16.23 -7.18
C PHE A 146 -3.14 -17.47 -8.03
N ASN A 147 -2.49 -18.58 -7.70
CA ASN A 147 -2.83 -19.87 -8.29
C ASN A 147 -4.12 -20.41 -7.66
N SER A 148 -4.85 -21.29 -8.35
CA SER A 148 -6.08 -21.91 -7.83
C SER A 148 -5.90 -22.63 -6.48
N ALA A 149 -4.70 -23.16 -6.21
CA ALA A 149 -4.37 -23.79 -4.92
C ALA A 149 -4.18 -22.77 -3.78
N GLU A 150 -3.99 -21.49 -4.08
CA GLU A 150 -3.68 -20.42 -3.12
C GLU A 150 -4.92 -19.67 -2.64
N VAL A 151 -6.12 -20.23 -2.78
CA VAL A 151 -7.38 -19.61 -2.32
C VAL A 151 -7.31 -19.20 -0.84
N ARG A 152 -6.75 -20.05 0.03
CA ARG A 152 -6.57 -19.71 1.45
C ARG A 152 -5.67 -18.49 1.65
N LEU A 153 -4.65 -18.33 0.81
CA LEU A 153 -3.73 -17.19 0.86
C LEU A 153 -4.43 -15.91 0.38
N ALA A 154 -5.22 -16.00 -0.67
CA ALA A 154 -6.04 -14.90 -1.15
C ALA A 154 -7.07 -14.44 -0.11
N ASN A 155 -7.73 -15.38 0.58
CA ASN A 155 -8.66 -15.05 1.66
C ASN A 155 -7.95 -14.33 2.82
N ARG A 156 -6.78 -14.83 3.25
CA ARG A 156 -5.97 -14.15 4.28
C ARG A 156 -5.57 -12.73 3.89
N PHE A 157 -5.23 -12.53 2.61
CA PHE A 157 -4.95 -11.20 2.08
C PHE A 157 -6.19 -10.29 2.16
N LEU A 158 -7.35 -10.77 1.68
CA LEU A 158 -8.58 -10.00 1.70
C LEU A 158 -9.06 -9.68 3.13
N THR A 159 -8.83 -10.56 4.12
CA THR A 159 -9.21 -10.32 5.52
C THR A 159 -8.66 -9.01 6.08
N GLY A 160 -7.41 -8.64 5.77
CA GLY A 160 -6.81 -7.41 6.31
C GLY A 160 -7.05 -6.17 5.47
N ILE A 161 -7.29 -6.31 4.16
CA ILE A 161 -7.27 -5.16 3.24
C ILE A 161 -8.60 -4.89 2.54
N TYR A 162 -9.54 -5.84 2.50
CA TYR A 162 -10.77 -5.68 1.73
C TYR A 162 -11.58 -4.45 2.17
N SER A 163 -11.79 -4.27 3.48
CA SER A 163 -12.54 -3.15 4.07
C SER A 163 -11.85 -1.80 3.89
N LEU A 164 -10.53 -1.79 3.69
CA LEU A 164 -9.74 -0.58 3.48
C LEU A 164 -10.01 0.06 2.11
N PHE A 165 -10.71 -0.62 1.20
CA PHE A 165 -11.09 -0.08 -0.10
C PHE A 165 -12.59 -0.19 -0.34
N PRO A 166 -13.19 0.71 -1.15
CA PRO A 166 -14.62 0.63 -1.39
C PRO A 166 -14.98 -0.61 -2.23
N THR A 167 -15.97 -1.37 -1.76
CA THR A 167 -16.42 -2.63 -2.36
C THR A 167 -16.64 -2.58 -3.86
N LYS A 168 -17.24 -1.51 -4.37
CA LYS A 168 -17.53 -1.34 -5.81
C LYS A 168 -16.31 -1.45 -6.73
N TYR A 169 -15.11 -1.16 -6.22
CA TYR A 169 -13.87 -1.24 -7.00
C TYR A 169 -13.28 -2.64 -7.06
N TRP A 170 -13.64 -3.53 -6.13
CA TRP A 170 -13.07 -4.87 -6.08
C TRP A 170 -13.56 -5.73 -7.24
N GLN A 171 -12.60 -6.26 -7.99
CA GLN A 171 -12.86 -7.22 -9.05
C GLN A 171 -11.99 -8.46 -8.86
N ILE A 172 -12.60 -9.61 -9.10
CA ILE A 172 -11.89 -10.88 -9.24
C ILE A 172 -12.12 -11.44 -10.63
N ALA A 173 -11.03 -11.80 -11.30
CA ALA A 173 -11.07 -12.46 -12.58
C ALA A 173 -10.75 -13.95 -12.32
N LEU A 174 -11.76 -14.82 -12.49
CA LEU A 174 -11.72 -16.24 -12.09
C LEU A 174 -11.69 -17.21 -13.27
N PRO A 175 -10.84 -18.25 -13.26
CA PRO A 175 -10.96 -19.38 -14.17
C PRO A 175 -12.29 -20.10 -13.97
N LEU A 176 -12.86 -20.64 -15.06
CA LEU A 176 -14.10 -21.43 -15.05
C LEU A 176 -14.12 -22.61 -14.05
N LYS A 177 -12.94 -23.09 -13.61
CA LYS A 177 -12.79 -24.24 -12.71
C LYS A 177 -12.79 -23.89 -11.21
N ILE A 178 -12.74 -22.62 -10.85
CA ILE A 178 -12.77 -22.19 -9.43
C ILE A 178 -14.20 -21.73 -9.11
N SER A 179 -14.87 -22.41 -8.17
CA SER A 179 -16.13 -21.89 -7.63
C SER A 179 -15.87 -20.58 -6.87
N GLN A 180 -16.70 -19.59 -7.18
CA GLN A 180 -16.70 -18.28 -6.52
C GLN A 180 -16.87 -18.42 -5.01
N ASP A 181 -17.65 -19.41 -4.56
CA ASP A 181 -18.05 -19.60 -3.16
C ASP A 181 -16.82 -19.74 -2.22
N LYS A 182 -15.76 -20.39 -2.68
CA LYS A 182 -14.54 -20.60 -1.89
C LYS A 182 -13.72 -19.32 -1.62
N LEU A 183 -13.91 -18.29 -2.43
CA LEU A 183 -13.22 -16.99 -2.34
C LEU A 183 -14.16 -15.87 -1.85
N THR A 184 -15.48 -16.05 -2.00
CA THR A 184 -16.44 -14.93 -1.96
C THR A 184 -17.69 -15.16 -1.13
N GLU A 185 -17.89 -16.32 -0.48
CA GLU A 185 -19.12 -16.60 0.30
C GLU A 185 -19.50 -15.52 1.33
N LYS A 186 -18.57 -14.62 1.71
CA LYS A 186 -18.84 -13.47 2.60
C LYS A 186 -18.49 -12.08 2.03
N LEU A 187 -17.83 -11.98 0.88
CA LEU A 187 -17.33 -10.70 0.34
C LEU A 187 -17.97 -10.38 -1.01
N GLN A 188 -18.55 -9.18 -1.12
CA GLN A 188 -19.22 -8.70 -2.33
C GLN A 188 -18.20 -8.25 -3.38
N ILE A 189 -17.53 -9.19 -4.05
CA ILE A 189 -16.55 -8.90 -5.09
C ILE A 189 -17.17 -9.17 -6.47
N LYS A 190 -17.07 -8.19 -7.40
CA LYS A 190 -17.51 -8.38 -8.79
C LYS A 190 -16.66 -9.48 -9.42
N SER A 191 -17.28 -10.59 -9.82
CA SER A 191 -16.63 -11.64 -10.59
C SER A 191 -16.79 -11.39 -12.07
N ILE A 192 -15.69 -11.52 -12.82
CA ILE A 192 -15.71 -11.52 -14.29
C ILE A 192 -15.06 -12.81 -14.83
N PRO A 193 -15.48 -13.29 -16.01
CA PRO A 193 -14.83 -14.40 -16.68
C PRO A 193 -13.36 -14.07 -16.95
N TYR A 194 -12.43 -14.94 -16.55
CA TYR A 194 -11.00 -14.72 -16.77
C TYR A 194 -10.65 -14.85 -18.26
N ARG A 195 -10.31 -13.72 -18.90
CA ARG A 195 -9.71 -13.68 -20.24
C ARG A 195 -8.20 -13.50 -20.09
N MET A 196 -7.45 -14.58 -19.99
CA MET A 196 -5.98 -14.54 -19.99
C MET A 196 -5.42 -15.52 -21.01
N ASN A 197 -4.22 -15.18 -21.48
CA ASN A 197 -3.40 -16.04 -22.34
C ASN A 197 -3.08 -17.36 -21.62
N SER A 198 -2.92 -18.44 -22.39
CA SER A 198 -2.87 -19.85 -21.95
C SER A 198 -1.90 -20.20 -20.79
N SER A 199 -0.91 -19.36 -20.50
CA SER A 199 0.09 -19.58 -19.44
C SER A 199 -0.40 -19.34 -18.00
N LEU A 200 -1.62 -18.80 -17.80
CA LEU A 200 -2.22 -18.53 -16.49
C LEU A 200 -3.57 -19.27 -16.28
N SER A 201 -3.79 -20.37 -16.98
CA SER A 201 -5.06 -21.13 -16.97
C SER A 201 -5.51 -21.62 -15.58
N ASN A 202 -4.58 -21.75 -14.63
CA ASN A 202 -4.82 -22.13 -13.23
C ASN A 202 -4.54 -20.98 -12.24
N ALA A 203 -4.66 -19.73 -12.66
CA ALA A 203 -4.48 -18.57 -11.80
C ALA A 203 -5.68 -17.62 -11.90
N PHE A 204 -5.92 -16.88 -10.83
CA PHE A 204 -6.92 -15.82 -10.76
C PHE A 204 -6.26 -14.52 -10.30
N LYS A 205 -6.92 -13.40 -10.59
CA LYS A 205 -6.40 -12.07 -10.28
C LYS A 205 -7.37 -11.30 -9.41
N LEU A 206 -6.85 -10.71 -8.34
CA LEU A 206 -7.53 -9.76 -7.45
C LEU A 206 -7.00 -8.36 -7.71
N GLU A 207 -7.88 -7.41 -8.02
CA GLU A 207 -7.50 -6.03 -8.26
C GLU A 207 -8.62 -5.04 -7.98
N LEU A 208 -8.27 -3.75 -7.97
CA LEU A 208 -9.24 -2.66 -8.00
C LEU A 208 -9.40 -2.17 -9.46
N VAL A 209 -10.63 -1.91 -9.87
CA VAL A 209 -10.97 -1.50 -11.24
C VAL A 209 -11.85 -0.26 -11.24
N SER A 210 -11.48 0.71 -12.09
CA SER A 210 -12.22 1.96 -12.31
C SER A 210 -13.66 1.67 -12.70
N GLN A 211 -14.60 2.42 -12.13
CA GLN A 211 -16.00 2.34 -12.53
C GLN A 211 -16.27 3.11 -13.82
N ASN A 212 -15.36 4.00 -14.22
CA ASN A 212 -15.54 4.88 -15.36
C ASN A 212 -15.04 4.27 -16.67
N ASN A 213 -13.96 3.50 -16.63
CA ASN A 213 -13.28 3.01 -17.84
C ASN A 213 -12.80 1.56 -17.77
N GLU A 214 -13.16 0.83 -16.71
CA GLU A 214 -12.81 -0.58 -16.47
C GLU A 214 -11.30 -0.88 -16.47
N LYS A 215 -10.44 0.14 -16.34
CA LYS A 215 -9.00 -0.04 -16.18
C LYS A 215 -8.65 -0.33 -14.74
N ALA A 216 -7.61 -1.12 -14.55
CA ALA A 216 -7.08 -1.41 -13.23
C ALA A 216 -6.55 -0.13 -12.56
N LEU A 217 -6.90 0.06 -11.29
CA LEU A 217 -6.47 1.20 -10.48
C LEU A 217 -5.14 0.88 -9.81
N THR A 218 -4.13 1.72 -10.04
CA THR A 218 -2.79 1.53 -9.47
C THR A 218 -2.74 1.88 -7.99
N VAL A 219 -3.77 2.58 -7.49
CA VAL A 219 -3.93 2.99 -6.09
C VAL A 219 -3.87 1.82 -5.10
N LEU A 220 -4.31 0.62 -5.46
CA LEU A 220 -4.15 -0.56 -4.59
C LEU A 220 -2.67 -0.76 -4.24
N ARG A 221 -1.83 -0.86 -5.27
CA ARG A 221 -0.38 -1.02 -5.12
C ARG A 221 0.23 0.16 -4.38
N TYR A 222 -0.21 1.38 -4.69
CA TYR A 222 0.25 2.59 -4.02
C TYR A 222 0.04 2.51 -2.50
N CYS A 223 -1.20 2.24 -2.06
CA CYS A 223 -1.54 2.13 -0.65
C CYS A 223 -0.76 1.01 0.05
N MET A 224 -0.64 -0.15 -0.58
CA MET A 224 0.09 -1.28 -0.01
C MET A 224 1.59 -1.00 0.13
N LEU A 225 2.20 -0.29 -0.82
CA LEU A 225 3.59 0.16 -0.71
C LEU A 225 3.79 1.16 0.42
N VAL A 226 2.88 2.12 0.55
CA VAL A 226 2.88 3.08 1.66
C VAL A 226 2.84 2.33 2.99
N LEU A 227 1.90 1.40 3.17
CA LEU A 227 1.85 0.59 4.38
C LEU A 227 3.12 -0.22 4.64
N LEU A 228 3.71 -0.86 3.62
CA LEU A 228 4.97 -1.58 3.80
C LEU A 228 6.09 -0.67 4.31
N ILE A 229 6.14 0.58 3.84
CA ILE A 229 7.13 1.56 4.31
C ILE A 229 6.84 2.01 5.75
N LEU A 230 5.56 2.20 6.09
CA LEU A 230 5.15 2.72 7.40
C LEU A 230 5.20 1.68 8.53
N CYS A 231 4.97 0.39 8.23
CA CYS A 231 4.63 -0.60 9.26
C CYS A 231 5.67 -1.71 9.45
N THR A 232 6.66 -1.82 8.55
CA THR A 232 7.63 -2.90 8.64
C THR A 232 8.88 -2.39 9.34
N PRO A 233 9.28 -2.90 10.51
CA PRO A 233 10.59 -2.56 11.04
C PRO A 233 11.67 -3.10 10.10
N SER A 234 12.73 -2.32 9.88
CA SER A 234 13.95 -2.82 9.24
C SER A 234 14.40 -4.05 10.00
N GLN A 235 14.36 -5.24 9.38
CA GLN A 235 14.91 -6.41 10.04
C GLN A 235 16.38 -6.13 10.41
N PRO A 236 16.81 -6.45 11.64
CA PRO A 236 18.23 -6.38 11.96
C PRO A 236 18.97 -7.30 10.99
N ARG A 237 20.04 -6.78 10.39
CA ARG A 237 20.94 -7.59 9.58
C ARG A 237 21.55 -8.64 10.52
N SER A 238 21.15 -9.90 10.35
CA SER A 238 21.81 -11.07 10.92
C SER A 238 23.26 -11.15 10.46
#